data_AF-A0A412AZ70-F1
#
_entry.id   AF-A0A412AZ70-F1
#
_cell.length_a   1.000
_cell.length_b   1.000
_cell.length_c   1.000
_cell.angle_alpha   90.00
_cell.angle_beta   90.00
_cell.angle_gamma   90.00
#
_symmetry.space_group_name_H-M   'P 1'
#
loop_
_entity.id
_entity.type
_entity.pdbx_description
1 polymer ?
#
loop_
_entity_poly.entity_id
_entity_poly.type
_entity_poly.pdbx_seq_one_letter_code
_entity_poly.pdbx_strand_id
1 'polypeptide(L)'
;MDFPSCQTVSRPICRLRLFKPVGTWRAAQLERLVKEDGFCGVKIHQAHYDFPVNDQRAFPFYRKCAELGIPAAFHTGFSLGRTIDRLIPTMPLLLDELAYEIPELTIIMCHAGGTWYQEGVLVALRNENIVIDLSSVPWMCRYMVYPEIDRPGC
;
A
#
# COMPACT_ATOMS: atom_id res chain seq x y z
N MET A 1 -23.10 -8.99 13.23
CA MET A 1 -21.69 -9.14 12.81
C MET A 1 -20.90 -8.25 13.73
N ASP A 2 -20.25 -8.84 14.73
CA ASP A 2 -19.43 -8.09 15.67
C ASP A 2 -18.10 -7.76 14.96
N PHE A 3 -17.89 -6.48 14.67
CA PHE A 3 -16.58 -6.02 14.22
C PHE A 3 -15.63 -6.14 15.42
N PRO A 4 -14.48 -6.85 15.30
CA PRO A 4 -13.52 -6.90 16.38
C PRO A 4 -13.12 -5.46 16.74
N SER A 5 -13.15 -5.16 18.04
CA SER A 5 -12.79 -3.85 18.58
C SER A 5 -11.47 -3.39 17.96
N CYS A 6 -11.48 -2.23 17.30
CA CYS A 6 -10.28 -1.56 16.82
C CYS A 6 -9.37 -1.34 18.03
N GLN A 7 -8.43 -2.25 18.24
CA GLN A 7 -7.39 -2.06 19.23
C GLN A 7 -6.56 -0.90 18.69
N THR A 8 -6.77 0.29 19.25
CA THR A 8 -5.85 1.41 19.08
C THR A 8 -4.50 0.95 19.60
N VAL A 9 -3.66 0.49 18.68
CA VAL A 9 -2.28 0.11 18.96
C VAL A 9 -1.56 1.40 19.29
N SER A 10 -1.43 1.71 20.58
CA SER A 10 -0.72 2.87 21.12
C SER A 10 0.80 2.72 20.96
N ARG A 11 1.26 2.39 19.75
CA ARG A 11 2.68 2.34 19.41
C ARG A 11 3.16 3.75 19.05
N PRO A 12 4.29 4.22 19.61
CA PRO A 12 4.88 5.50 19.24
C PRO A 12 5.11 5.52 17.72
N ILE A 13 4.82 6.66 17.07
CA ILE A 13 4.93 6.98 15.62
C ILE A 13 5.31 5.74 14.79
N CYS A 14 4.31 5.09 14.21
CA CYS A 14 4.50 3.90 13.38
C CYS A 14 5.51 4.21 12.27
N ARG A 15 6.74 3.69 12.39
CA ARG A 15 7.78 3.89 11.38
C ARG A 15 7.55 2.88 10.26
N LEU A 16 7.08 3.37 9.12
CA LEU A 16 7.11 2.66 7.85
C LEU A 16 8.44 2.95 7.15
N ARG A 17 9.06 1.93 6.56
CA ARG A 17 10.24 2.09 5.70
C ARG A 17 9.88 1.80 4.25
N LEU A 18 10.40 2.61 3.33
CA LEU A 18 10.31 2.33 1.90
C LEU A 18 11.20 1.15 1.54
N PHE A 19 10.63 0.15 0.87
CA PHE A 19 11.34 -1.05 0.44
C PHE A 19 11.18 -1.31 -1.05
N LYS A 20 12.23 -1.89 -1.64
CA LYS A 20 12.22 -2.53 -2.97
C LYS A 20 12.21 -4.05 -2.79
N PRO A 21 11.05 -4.73 -2.93
CA PRO A 21 10.92 -6.18 -2.76
C PRO A 21 11.65 -7.03 -3.80
N VAL A 22 12.04 -6.47 -4.95
CA VAL A 22 12.74 -7.22 -6.00
C VAL A 22 14.23 -6.87 -6.00
N GLY A 23 15.07 -7.89 -5.80
CA GLY A 23 16.53 -7.83 -6.01
C GLY A 23 17.37 -7.53 -4.77
N THR A 24 17.09 -6.45 -4.01
CA THR A 24 18.05 -5.91 -3.02
C THR A 24 17.72 -6.16 -1.55
N TRP A 25 16.56 -6.73 -1.23
CA TRP A 25 16.16 -6.97 0.16
C TRP A 25 16.82 -8.23 0.74
N ARG A 26 16.92 -8.27 2.08
CA ARG A 26 17.43 -9.43 2.83
C ARG A 26 16.50 -9.71 4.01
N ALA A 27 16.10 -10.96 4.20
CA ALA A 27 15.21 -11.36 5.30
C ALA A 27 15.75 -10.92 6.67
N ALA A 28 17.03 -11.20 6.95
CA ALA A 28 17.67 -10.82 8.22
C ALA A 28 17.64 -9.31 8.49
N GLN A 29 17.74 -8.48 7.44
CA GLN A 29 17.65 -7.03 7.57
C GLN A 29 16.23 -6.58 7.95
N LEU A 30 15.21 -7.17 7.31
CA LEU A 30 13.82 -6.87 7.65
C LEU A 30 13.50 -7.31 9.09
N GLU A 31 13.96 -8.49 9.49
CA GLU A 31 13.78 -8.97 10.87
C GLU A 31 14.40 -8.02 11.90
N ARG A 32 15.65 -7.58 11.66
CA ARG A 32 16.34 -6.63 12.54
C ARG A 32 15.54 -5.33 12.68
N LEU A 33 15.05 -4.79 11.56
CA LEU A 33 14.29 -3.54 11.55
C LEU A 33 13.01 -3.65 12.39
N VAL A 34 12.33 -4.79 12.31
CA VAL A 34 11.07 -5.01 13.03
C VAL A 34 11.33 -5.28 14.52
N LYS A 35 12.25 -6.20 14.83
CA LYS A 35 12.48 -6.71 16.19
C LYS A 35 13.33 -5.75 17.04
N GLU A 36 14.30 -5.06 16.45
CA GLU A 36 15.27 -4.24 17.17
C GLU A 36 15.02 -2.74 16.95
N ASP A 37 14.76 -2.31 15.71
CA ASP A 37 14.64 -0.89 15.37
C ASP A 37 13.20 -0.34 15.53
N GLY A 38 12.24 -1.21 15.87
CA GLY A 38 10.85 -0.85 16.18
C GLY A 38 9.98 -0.48 14.97
N PHE A 39 10.35 -0.93 13.76
CA PHE A 39 9.50 -0.74 12.57
C PHE A 39 8.25 -1.61 12.67
N CYS A 40 7.11 -1.01 12.33
CA CYS A 40 5.80 -1.64 12.50
C CYS A 40 5.16 -2.10 11.17
N GLY A 41 5.84 -1.87 10.04
CA GLY A 41 5.29 -2.11 8.71
C GLY A 41 6.22 -1.64 7.59
N VAL A 42 5.86 -1.96 6.36
CA VAL A 42 6.61 -1.56 5.16
C VAL A 42 5.76 -0.73 4.21
N LYS A 43 6.37 0.22 3.53
CA LYS A 43 5.77 0.95 2.41
C LYS A 43 6.47 0.56 1.12
N ILE A 44 5.70 0.32 0.07
CA ILE A 44 6.19 -0.10 -1.23
C ILE A 44 5.60 0.84 -2.28
N HIS A 45 6.49 1.39 -3.12
CA HIS A 45 6.13 2.12 -4.34
C HIS A 45 6.61 1.30 -5.53
N GLN A 46 5.81 0.33 -5.92
CA GLN A 46 6.17 -0.66 -6.93
C GLN A 46 6.37 -0.06 -8.32
N ALA A 47 5.62 1.00 -8.66
CA ALA A 47 5.80 1.72 -9.92
C ALA A 47 7.17 2.43 -10.03
N HIS A 48 7.68 3.03 -8.94
CA HIS A 48 9.04 3.60 -8.91
C HIS A 48 10.14 2.57 -9.18
N TYR A 49 9.85 1.30 -8.94
CA TYR A 49 10.79 0.19 -9.07
C TYR A 49 10.51 -0.69 -10.31
N ASP A 50 9.58 -0.26 -11.17
CA ASP A 50 9.19 -0.92 -12.42
C ASP A 50 8.82 -2.41 -12.26
N PHE A 51 8.01 -2.73 -11.26
CA PHE A 51 7.43 -4.06 -11.10
C PHE A 51 5.97 -4.00 -10.66
N PRO A 52 5.09 -4.91 -11.11
CA PRO A 52 3.72 -4.99 -10.63
C PRO A 52 3.65 -5.63 -9.24
N VAL A 53 2.62 -5.31 -8.45
CA VAL A 53 2.51 -5.83 -7.07
C VAL A 53 2.37 -7.36 -7.00
N ASN A 54 1.82 -7.99 -8.04
CA ASN A 54 1.69 -9.44 -8.16
C ASN A 54 2.93 -10.12 -8.80
N ASP A 55 4.08 -9.44 -8.87
CA ASP A 55 5.32 -10.08 -9.33
C ASP A 55 5.76 -11.17 -8.34
N GLN A 56 5.79 -12.42 -8.81
CA GLN A 56 6.17 -13.60 -8.02
C GLN A 56 7.57 -13.47 -7.37
N ARG A 57 8.47 -12.65 -7.93
CA ARG A 57 9.79 -12.38 -7.32
C ARG A 57 9.71 -11.59 -6.02
N ALA A 58 8.62 -10.86 -5.80
CA ALA A 58 8.37 -10.10 -4.59
C ALA A 58 7.66 -10.92 -3.49
N PHE A 59 7.04 -12.05 -3.85
CA PHE A 59 6.26 -12.86 -2.90
C PHE A 59 7.05 -13.34 -1.68
N PRO A 60 8.33 -13.75 -1.78
CA PRO A 60 9.07 -14.15 -0.59
C PRO A 60 9.25 -12.98 0.41
N PHE A 61 9.31 -11.73 -0.07
CA PHE A 61 9.32 -10.55 0.81
C PHE A 61 7.96 -10.35 1.49
N TYR A 62 6.86 -10.52 0.74
CA TYR A 62 5.49 -10.40 1.27
C TYR A 62 5.17 -11.47 2.31
N ARG A 63 5.53 -12.74 2.03
CA ARG A 63 5.42 -13.83 2.99
C ARG A 63 6.24 -13.54 4.24
N LYS A 64 7.43 -12.95 4.10
CA LYS A 64 8.23 -12.54 5.26
C LYS A 64 7.57 -11.44 6.09
N CYS A 65 6.86 -10.50 5.47
CA CYS A 65 6.07 -9.50 6.19
C CYS A 65 4.92 -10.16 6.98
N ALA A 66 4.24 -11.13 6.37
CA ALA A 66 3.19 -11.90 7.02
C ALA A 66 3.74 -12.72 8.21
N GLU A 67 4.86 -13.42 8.05
CA GLU A 67 5.55 -14.14 9.13
C GLU A 67 5.91 -13.24 10.32
N LEU A 68 6.29 -11.98 10.04
CA LEU A 68 6.63 -11.00 11.06
C LEU A 68 5.42 -10.28 11.64
N GLY A 69 4.21 -10.56 11.14
CA GLY A 69 2.97 -9.92 11.58
C GLY A 69 2.94 -8.42 11.33
N ILE A 70 3.60 -7.94 10.26
CA ILE A 70 3.62 -6.53 9.89
C ILE A 70 2.84 -6.29 8.59
N PRO A 71 2.06 -5.19 8.49
CA PRO A 71 1.38 -4.83 7.27
C PRO A 71 2.33 -4.33 6.18
N ALA A 72 1.91 -4.52 4.93
CA ALA A 72 2.56 -3.97 3.75
C ALA A 72 1.65 -2.96 3.05
N ALA A 73 2.10 -1.71 2.97
CA ALA A 73 1.39 -0.63 2.31
C ALA A 73 1.85 -0.47 0.86
N PHE A 74 0.90 -0.49 -0.07
CA PHE A 74 1.16 -0.38 -1.50
C PHE A 74 0.59 0.93 -2.02
N HIS A 75 1.37 1.63 -2.83
CA HIS A 75 0.86 2.78 -3.55
C HIS A 75 -0.15 2.31 -4.60
N THR A 76 -1.36 2.87 -4.61
CA THR A 76 -2.36 2.65 -5.67
C THR A 76 -2.85 3.97 -6.24
N GLY A 77 -3.22 3.96 -7.52
CA GLY A 77 -3.59 5.18 -8.24
C GLY A 77 -2.42 5.83 -8.97
N PHE A 78 -2.53 7.14 -9.22
CA PHE A 78 -1.55 7.89 -10.01
C PHE A 78 -0.66 8.77 -9.13
N SER A 79 0.58 8.97 -9.58
CA SER A 79 1.48 10.03 -9.11
C SER A 79 1.48 11.19 -10.11
N LEU A 80 1.53 12.44 -9.63
CA LEU A 80 1.71 13.60 -10.51
C LEU A 80 3.15 13.64 -11.04
N GLY A 81 3.40 12.90 -12.12
CA GLY A 81 4.67 12.87 -12.83
C GLY A 81 4.72 11.70 -13.81
N ARG A 82 4.44 11.93 -15.10
CA ARG A 82 4.54 10.89 -16.15
C ARG A 82 5.92 10.21 -16.21
N THR A 83 6.96 10.88 -15.70
CA THR A 83 8.34 10.42 -15.69
C THR A 83 8.69 9.52 -14.50
N ILE A 84 7.77 9.35 -13.54
CA ILE A 84 8.07 8.76 -12.23
C ILE A 84 7.46 7.37 -12.09
N ASP A 85 6.20 7.18 -12.50
CA ASP A 85 5.45 5.95 -12.24
C ASP A 85 4.65 5.47 -13.46
N ARG A 86 4.77 4.18 -13.78
CA ARG A 86 3.81 3.50 -14.67
C ARG A 86 2.51 3.24 -13.93
N LEU A 87 1.39 3.42 -14.63
CA LEU A 87 0.04 3.27 -14.07
C LEU A 87 -0.37 1.82 -13.80
N ILE A 88 -0.07 0.89 -14.71
CA ILE A 88 -0.52 -0.50 -14.58
C ILE A 88 -0.02 -1.17 -13.29
N PRO A 89 1.25 -1.01 -12.86
CA PRO A 89 1.73 -1.55 -11.59
C PRO A 89 0.99 -1.08 -10.32
N THR A 90 0.24 0.04 -10.39
CA THR A 90 -0.50 0.61 -9.25
C THR A 90 -2.00 0.34 -9.31
N MET A 91 -2.45 -0.49 -10.27
CA MET A 91 -3.85 -0.84 -10.45
C MET A 91 -4.35 -1.66 -9.24
N PRO A 92 -5.46 -1.27 -8.58
CA PRO A 92 -5.94 -1.93 -7.36
C PRO A 92 -6.28 -3.41 -7.55
N LEU A 93 -6.75 -3.80 -8.73
CA LEU A 93 -7.08 -5.20 -9.04
C LEU A 93 -5.87 -6.15 -8.93
N LEU A 94 -4.64 -5.65 -9.05
CA LEU A 94 -3.45 -6.50 -8.84
C LEU A 94 -3.26 -6.88 -7.36
N LEU A 95 -3.84 -6.12 -6.43
CA LEU A 95 -3.82 -6.47 -5.00
C LEU A 95 -4.73 -7.65 -4.68
N ASP A 96 -5.73 -7.93 -5.51
CA ASP A 96 -6.64 -9.08 -5.35
C ASP A 96 -5.88 -10.40 -5.42
N GLU A 97 -4.98 -10.55 -6.39
CA GLU A 97 -4.14 -11.74 -6.54
C GLU A 97 -3.19 -11.91 -5.34
N LEU A 98 -2.57 -10.81 -4.89
CA LEU A 98 -1.70 -10.84 -3.71
C LEU A 98 -2.48 -11.22 -2.44
N ALA A 99 -3.68 -10.65 -2.26
CA ALA A 99 -4.54 -10.94 -1.12
C ALA A 99 -4.96 -12.41 -1.09
N TYR A 100 -5.29 -12.97 -2.25
CA TYR A 100 -5.64 -14.38 -2.40
C TYR A 100 -4.46 -15.32 -2.08
N GLU A 101 -3.25 -14.99 -2.54
CA GLU A 101 -2.06 -15.84 -2.40
C GLU A 101 -1.41 -15.82 -1.01
N ILE A 102 -1.64 -14.74 -0.25
CA ILE A 102 -1.06 -14.53 1.08
C ILE A 102 -2.14 -13.93 2.01
N PRO A 103 -3.17 -14.72 2.38
CA PRO A 103 -4.29 -14.24 3.19
C PRO A 103 -3.85 -13.74 4.59
N GLU A 104 -2.71 -14.19 5.11
CA GLU A 104 -2.16 -13.76 6.39
C GLU A 104 -1.52 -12.37 6.34
N LEU A 105 -1.20 -11.86 5.15
CA LEU A 105 -0.62 -10.53 5.01
C LEU A 105 -1.71 -9.46 5.09
N THR A 106 -1.58 -8.54 6.05
CA THR A 106 -2.36 -7.30 6.00
C THR A 106 -1.82 -6.37 4.92
N ILE A 107 -2.64 -6.08 3.92
CA ILE A 107 -2.31 -5.27 2.75
C ILE A 107 -3.00 -3.91 2.90
N ILE A 108 -2.22 -2.83 2.93
CA ILE A 108 -2.76 -1.48 2.97
C ILE A 108 -2.80 -0.91 1.54
N MET A 109 -4.00 -0.72 1.01
CA MET A 109 -4.26 -0.07 -0.27
C MET A 109 -4.25 1.45 -0.08
N CYS A 110 -3.15 2.11 -0.43
CA CYS A 110 -3.03 3.54 -0.24
C CYS A 110 -3.84 4.34 -1.24
N HIS A 111 -4.44 5.43 -0.76
CA HIS A 111 -5.19 6.40 -1.55
C HIS A 111 -6.50 5.84 -2.12
N ALA A 112 -7.08 4.83 -1.47
CA ALA A 112 -8.37 4.22 -1.84
C ALA A 112 -8.48 3.81 -3.32
N GLY A 113 -7.41 3.28 -3.91
CA GLY A 113 -7.38 2.94 -5.33
C GLY A 113 -7.17 4.11 -6.28
N GLY A 114 -7.01 5.33 -5.75
CA GLY A 114 -6.85 6.56 -6.50
C GLY A 114 -8.04 6.85 -7.41
N THR A 115 -7.77 7.02 -8.70
CA THR A 115 -8.81 7.20 -9.73
C THR A 115 -9.62 5.93 -10.02
N TRP A 116 -9.13 4.75 -9.62
CA TRP A 116 -9.80 3.45 -9.74
C TRP A 116 -10.44 3.04 -8.43
N TYR A 117 -11.05 4.00 -7.73
CA TYR A 117 -11.62 3.76 -6.41
C TYR A 117 -12.78 2.75 -6.43
N GLN A 118 -13.50 2.62 -7.55
CA GLN A 118 -14.58 1.65 -7.68
C GLN A 118 -14.02 0.21 -7.62
N GLU A 119 -12.95 -0.04 -8.37
CA GLU A 119 -12.22 -1.31 -8.34
C GLU A 119 -11.54 -1.52 -6.98
N GLY A 120 -10.96 -0.47 -6.40
CA GLY A 120 -10.36 -0.53 -5.06
C GLY A 120 -11.36 -0.94 -3.98
N VAL A 121 -12.57 -0.38 -4.01
CA VAL A 121 -13.67 -0.76 -3.12
C VAL A 121 -14.09 -2.22 -3.35
N LEU A 122 -14.22 -2.66 -4.61
CA LEU A 122 -14.54 -4.06 -4.92
C LEU A 122 -13.50 -5.02 -4.34
N VAL A 123 -12.20 -4.73 -4.52
CA VAL A 123 -11.11 -5.55 -4.00
C VAL A 123 -11.14 -5.61 -2.47
N ALA A 124 -11.38 -4.48 -1.80
CA ALA A 124 -11.48 -4.43 -0.34
C ALA A 124 -12.71 -5.16 0.20
N LEU A 125 -13.86 -5.10 -0.50
CA LEU A 125 -15.06 -5.84 -0.11
C LEU A 125 -14.89 -7.35 -0.25
N ARG A 126 -14.10 -7.80 -1.23
CA ARG A 126 -13.87 -9.22 -1.51
C ARG A 126 -12.85 -9.87 -0.57
N ASN A 127 -11.88 -9.11 -0.07
CA ASN A 127 -10.70 -9.64 0.63
C ASN A 127 -10.57 -9.06 2.05
N GLU A 128 -10.72 -9.90 3.08
CA GLU A 128 -10.69 -9.47 4.49
C GLU A 128 -9.35 -8.89 4.95
N ASN A 129 -8.26 -9.24 4.26
CA ASN A 129 -6.90 -8.78 4.57
C ASN A 129 -6.49 -7.49 3.85
N ILE A 130 -7.42 -6.84 3.11
CA ILE A 130 -7.21 -5.52 2.49
C ILE A 130 -7.75 -4.42 3.42
N VAL A 131 -6.89 -3.44 3.73
CA VAL A 131 -7.25 -2.23 4.46
C VAL A 131 -7.12 -1.02 3.53
N ILE A 132 -8.14 -0.18 3.46
CA ILE A 132 -8.10 1.06 2.67
C ILE A 132 -7.48 2.19 3.49
N ASP A 133 -6.45 2.82 2.94
CA ASP A 133 -5.91 4.08 3.43
C ASP A 133 -6.49 5.26 2.62
N LEU A 134 -6.99 6.28 3.33
CA LEU A 134 -7.60 7.48 2.76
C LEU A 134 -6.61 8.64 2.61
N SER A 135 -5.33 8.44 2.91
CA SER A 135 -4.31 9.47 2.74
C SER A 135 -4.28 9.98 1.30
N SER A 136 -4.00 11.27 1.12
CA SER A 136 -3.94 11.95 -0.19
C SER A 136 -5.23 11.97 -1.02
N VAL A 137 -6.33 11.34 -0.59
CA VAL A 137 -7.64 11.43 -1.29
C VAL A 137 -8.13 12.87 -1.39
N PRO A 138 -8.15 13.70 -0.32
CA PRO A 138 -8.57 15.10 -0.44
C PRO A 138 -7.70 15.90 -1.42
N TRP A 139 -6.40 15.63 -1.45
CA TRP A 139 -5.47 16.26 -2.39
C TRP A 139 -5.77 15.82 -3.83
N MET A 140 -6.07 14.54 -4.08
CA MET A 140 -6.49 14.09 -5.41
C MET A 140 -7.83 14.69 -5.85
N CYS A 141 -8.82 14.76 -4.95
CA CYS A 141 -10.12 15.37 -5.23
C CYS A 141 -9.98 16.83 -5.69
N ARG A 142 -9.01 17.57 -5.16
CA ARG A 142 -8.70 18.93 -5.60
C ARG A 142 -8.31 18.98 -7.08
N TYR A 143 -7.50 18.05 -7.58
CA TYR A 143 -7.10 18.04 -8.99
C TYR A 143 -8.15 17.40 -9.92
N MET A 144 -8.95 16.46 -9.41
CA MET A 144 -9.90 15.68 -10.20
C MET A 144 -11.30 16.31 -10.29
N VAL A 145 -11.79 16.89 -9.20
CA VAL A 145 -13.18 17.37 -9.08
C VAL A 145 -13.25 18.90 -9.17
N TYR A 146 -12.24 19.60 -8.65
CA TYR A 146 -12.25 21.06 -8.57
C TYR A 146 -10.93 21.68 -9.07
N PRO A 147 -10.62 21.58 -10.38
CA PRO A 147 -9.38 22.14 -10.93
C PRO A 147 -9.24 23.66 -10.73
N GLU A 148 -10.30 24.36 -10.32
CA GLU A 148 -10.39 25.83 -10.30
C GLU A 148 -10.35 26.46 -8.89
N ILE A 149 -10.43 25.68 -7.79
CA ILE A 149 -10.61 26.24 -6.42
C ILE A 149 -9.36 26.93 -5.84
N ASP A 150 -8.23 26.95 -6.55
CA ASP A 150 -7.03 27.66 -6.06
C ASP A 150 -6.14 28.16 -7.20
N ARG A 151 -6.72 28.98 -8.10
CA ARG A 151 -5.90 29.97 -8.80
C ARG A 151 -5.74 31.18 -7.87
N PRO A 152 -4.53 31.47 -7.33
CA PRO A 152 -4.31 32.75 -6.67
C PRO A 152 -4.55 33.85 -7.71
N GLY A 153 -5.67 34.59 -7.58
CA GLY A 153 -6.05 35.67 -8.49
C GLY A 153 -7.46 35.60 -9.13
N CYS A 154 -8.38 34.76 -8.62
CA CYS A 154 -9.83 34.92 -8.81
C CYS A 154 -10.43 35.54 -7.55
#